data_AF-A0A7X9L1B1-F1
#
_entry.id   AF-A0A7X9L1B1-F1
#
_cell.length_a   1.000
_cell.length_b   1.000
_cell.length_c   1.000
_cell.angle_alpha   90.00
_cell.angle_beta   90.00
_cell.angle_gamma   90.00
#
_symmetry.space_group_name_H-M   'P 1'
#
loop_
_entity.id
_entity.type
_entity.pdbx_description
1 polymer ?
#
loop_
_entity_poly.entity_id
_entity_poly.type
_entity_poly.pdbx_seq_one_letter_code
_entity_poly.pdbx_strand_id
1 'polypeptide(L)' 'MLKRIMLVLTVLFVVTFLVAAEIDYSAIDPCTLPVYLGLLNAPGVEIRYEDPDGEYIIIEIDDTIYVFYALE' A
#
# COMPACT_ATOMS: atom_id res chain seq x y z
N MET A 1 -23.69 -7.65 -31.95
CA MET A 1 -22.68 -6.58 -31.92
C MET A 1 -22.66 -5.86 -30.57
N LEU A 2 -23.75 -5.21 -30.16
CA LEU A 2 -23.82 -4.41 -28.91
C LEU A 2 -23.39 -5.17 -27.64
N LYS A 3 -23.86 -6.42 -27.44
CA LYS A 3 -23.48 -7.24 -26.27
C LYS A 3 -21.98 -7.51 -26.17
N ARG A 4 -21.28 -7.66 -27.30
CA ARG A 4 -19.83 -7.89 -27.32
C ARG A 4 -19.05 -6.62 -27.00
N ILE A 5 -19.52 -5.46 -27.50
CA ILE A 5 -18.94 -4.15 -27.18
C ILE A 5 -19.09 -3.86 -25.69
N MET A 6 -20.28 -4.12 -25.13
CA MET A 6 -20.54 -3.93 -23.70
C MET A 6 -19.62 -4.81 -22.84
N LEU A 7 -19.43 -6.08 -23.22
CA LEU A 7 -18.50 -6.98 -22.53
C LEU A 7 -17.07 -6.42 -22.54
N VAL A 8 -16.59 -5.96 -23.70
CA VAL A 8 -15.23 -5.40 -23.83
C VAL A 8 -15.07 -4.15 -22.97
N LEU A 9 -16.07 -3.28 -22.91
CA LEU A 9 -16.05 -2.09 -22.05
C LEU A 9 -16.03 -2.45 -20.57
N THR A 10 -16.82 -3.44 -20.14
CA THR A 10 -16.81 -3.91 -18.75
C THR A 10 -15.45 -4.48 -18.37
N VAL A 11 -14.86 -5.32 -19.22
CA VAL A 11 -13.52 -5.88 -18.98
C VAL A 11 -12.47 -4.77 -18.92
N LEU A 12 -12.49 -3.82 -19.87
CA LEU A 12 -11.56 -2.70 -19.88
C LEU A 12 -11.66 -1.88 -18.60
N PHE A 13 -12.88 -1.57 -18.16
CA PHE A 13 -13.13 -0.82 -16.94
C PHE A 13 -12.56 -1.53 -15.70
N VAL A 14 -12.82 -2.84 -15.57
CA VAL A 14 -12.29 -3.64 -14.45
C VAL A 14 -10.76 -3.67 -14.46
N VAL A 15 -10.15 -3.88 -15.64
CA VAL A 15 -8.68 -3.91 -15.76
C VAL A 15 -8.08 -2.55 -15.39
N THR A 16 -8.65 -1.44 -15.89
CA THR A 16 -8.15 -0.10 -15.53
C THR A 16 -8.30 0.19 -14.05
N PHE A 17 -9.39 -0.26 -13.43
CA PHE A 17 -9.63 -0.05 -12.00
C PHE A 17 -8.67 -0.86 -11.13
N LEU A 18 -8.36 -2.10 -11.53
CA LEU A 18 -7.40 -2.95 -10.83
C LEU A 18 -5.96 -2.43 -10.93
N VAL A 19 -5.57 -1.89 -12.09
CA VAL A 19 -4.22 -1.31 -12.28
C VAL A 19 -4.07 0.02 -11.55
N ALA A 20 -5.14 0.80 -11.44
CA ALA A 20 -5.14 2.09 -10.76
C ALA A 20 -5.49 2.00 -9.27
N ALA A 21 -5.73 0.80 -8.73
CA ALA A 21 -6.05 0.64 -7.32
C ALA A 21 -4.81 0.92 -6.48
N GLU A 22 -4.82 2.05 -5.77
CA GLU A 22 -3.83 2.33 -4.74
C GLU A 22 -4.09 1.47 -3.51
N ILE A 23 -3.02 1.06 -2.84
CA ILE A 23 -3.11 0.31 -1.59
C ILE A 23 -3.56 1.28 -0.50
N ASP A 24 -4.65 0.95 0.18
CA ASP A 24 -5.07 1.65 1.39
C ASP A 24 -4.27 1.12 2.59
N TYR A 25 -3.14 1.76 2.86
CA TYR A 25 -2.24 1.40 3.96
C TYR A 25 -2.89 1.56 5.34
N SER A 26 -3.91 2.42 5.48
CA SER A 26 -4.60 2.63 6.76
C SER A 26 -5.49 1.45 7.19
N ALA A 27 -5.86 0.59 6.23
CA ALA A 27 -6.67 -0.60 6.48
C ALA A 27 -5.82 -1.84 6.84
N ILE A 28 -4.48 -1.74 6.78
CA ILE A 28 -3.58 -2.85 7.08
C ILE A 28 -3.36 -2.93 8.60
N ASP A 29 -3.58 -4.10 9.19
CA ASP A 29 -3.26 -4.32 10.60
C ASP A 29 -1.73 -4.29 10.81
N PRO A 30 -1.17 -3.30 11.53
CA PRO A 30 0.27 -3.16 11.70
C PRO A 30 0.90 -4.36 12.41
N CYS A 31 0.15 -5.09 13.25
CA CYS A 31 0.68 -6.25 13.99
C CYS A 31 0.95 -7.46 13.09
N THR A 32 0.45 -7.44 11.85
CA THR A 32 0.66 -8.50 10.86
C THR A 32 1.90 -8.28 10.01
N LEU A 33 2.47 -7.07 10.06
CA LEU A 33 3.61 -6.67 9.25
C LEU A 33 4.94 -7.01 9.93
N PRO A 34 6.00 -7.29 9.15
CA PRO A 34 7.35 -7.40 9.68
C PRO A 34 7.81 -6.05 10.24
N VAL A 35 8.44 -6.08 11.43
CA VAL A 35 8.96 -4.88 12.07
C VAL A 35 10.28 -4.45 11.44
N TYR A 36 10.36 -3.21 10.99
CA TYR A 36 11.59 -2.58 10.55
C TYR A 36 12.31 -1.93 11.73
N LEU A 37 13.59 -2.27 11.91
CA LEU A 37 14.44 -1.76 13.00
C LEU A 37 15.58 -0.86 12.48
N GLY A 38 15.59 -0.55 11.19
CA GLY A 38 16.61 0.29 10.58
C GLY A 38 16.32 1.78 10.74
N LEU A 39 17.18 2.60 10.12
CA LEU A 39 16.97 4.05 10.07
C LEU A 39 15.94 4.39 9.00
N LEU A 40 15.01 5.28 9.31
CA LEU A 40 14.01 5.78 8.36
C LEU A 40 14.61 6.64 7.25
N ASN A 41 15.76 7.27 7.52
CA ASN A 41 16.51 8.04 6.54
C ASN A 41 17.42 7.18 5.65
N ALA A 42 17.32 5.84 5.77
CA ALA A 42 18.12 4.95 4.94
C ALA A 42 17.69 5.07 3.46
N PRO A 43 18.64 4.96 2.52
CA PRO A 43 18.31 4.98 1.09
C PRO A 43 17.40 3.78 0.76
N GLY A 44 16.31 4.04 0.04
CA GLY A 44 15.34 3.02 -0.36
C GLY A 44 14.18 2.80 0.62
N VAL A 45 14.14 3.54 1.73
CA VAL A 45 12.97 3.58 2.62
C VAL A 45 11.97 4.60 2.09
N GLU A 46 10.79 4.16 1.67
CA GLU A 46 9.67 5.03 1.31
C GLU A 46 8.60 4.99 2.40
N ILE A 47 8.25 6.14 2.97
CA ILE A 47 7.14 6.23 3.93
C ILE A 47 5.84 6.25 3.13
N ARG A 48 4.99 5.24 3.36
CA ARG A 48 3.69 5.08 2.67
C ARG A 48 2.53 5.60 3.51
N TYR A 49 2.62 5.48 4.83
CA TYR A 49 1.59 5.92 5.75
C TYR A 49 2.19 6.27 7.11
N GLU A 50 1.66 7.31 7.71
CA GLU A 50 1.96 7.70 9.09
C GLU A 50 0.66 7.66 9.89
N ASP A 51 0.69 6.95 11.01
CA ASP A 51 -0.44 6.89 11.92
C ASP A 51 -0.73 8.28 12.52
N PRO A 52 -2.00 8.72 12.58
CA PRO A 52 -2.37 10.04 13.13
C PRO A 52 -1.95 10.26 14.58
N ASP A 53 -1.87 9.19 15.38
CA ASP A 53 -1.47 9.25 16.79
C ASP A 53 0.07 9.13 16.94
N GLY A 54 0.78 8.83 15.85
CA GLY A 54 2.24 8.74 15.80
C GLY A 54 2.80 7.44 16.39
N GLU A 55 1.96 6.43 16.65
CA GLU A 55 2.38 5.17 17.27
C GLU A 55 3.24 4.31 16.32
N TYR A 56 2.93 4.36 15.03
CA TYR A 56 3.65 3.61 14.00
C TYR A 56 3.60 4.31 12.65
N ILE A 57 4.49 3.88 11.77
CA ILE A 57 4.50 4.25 10.36
C ILE A 57 4.64 2.99 9.52
N ILE A 58 4.01 2.99 8.34
CA ILE A 58 4.16 1.95 7.35
C ILE A 58 5.11 2.44 6.28
N ILE A 59 6.14 1.64 6.04
CA ILE A 59 7.17 1.92 5.05
C ILE A 59 7.22 0.80 4.01
N GLU A 60 7.73 1.14 2.84
CA GLU A 60 7.98 0.20 1.76
C GLU A 60 9.47 0.21 1.40
N ILE A 61 10.03 -0.98 1.25
CA ILE A 61 11.41 -1.22 0.83
C ILE A 61 11.37 -2.36 -0.18
N ASP A 62 11.84 -2.10 -1.41
CA ASP A 62 11.87 -3.10 -2.50
C ASP A 62 10.54 -3.88 -2.65
N ASP A 63 9.42 -3.16 -2.79
CA ASP A 63 8.05 -3.69 -2.89
C ASP A 63 7.55 -4.49 -1.66
N THR A 64 8.31 -4.47 -0.54
CA THR A 64 7.94 -5.14 0.71
C THR A 64 7.51 -4.11 1.75
N ILE A 65 6.34 -4.35 2.36
CA ILE A 65 5.75 -3.46 3.37
C ILE A 65 6.23 -3.86 4.77
N TYR A 66 6.70 -2.88 5.53
CA TYR A 66 7.12 -3.04 6.93
C TYR A 66 6.40 -2.03 7.83
N VAL A 67 6.35 -2.35 9.12
CA VAL A 67 5.93 -1.41 10.16
C VAL A 67 7.13 -0.94 10.96
N PHE A 68 7.20 0.35 11.26
CA PHE A 68 8.14 0.92 12.21
C PHE A 68 7.33 1.53 13.36
N TYR A 69 7.59 1.07 14.58
CA TYR A 69 6.94 1.59 15.78
C TYR A 69 7.78 2.71 16.38
N ALA A 70 7.12 3.80 16.78
CA ALA A 70 7.73 4.82 17.62
C ALA A 70 7.96 4.21 19.00
N LEU A 71 9.14 3.61 19.21
CA LEU A 71 9.58 3.20 20.54
C LEU A 71 9.84 4.47 21.35
N GLU A 72 8.96 4.79 22.31
CA GLU A 72 9.28 5.73 23.40
C GLU A 72 10.55 5.31 24.16
#